data_AF-A0A7S2ADV7-F1
#
_entry.id   AF-A0A7S2ADV7-F1
#
_cell.length_a   1.000
_cell.length_b   1.000
_cell.length_c   1.000
_cell.angle_alpha   90.00
_cell.angle_beta   90.00
_cell.angle_gamma   90.00
#
_symmetry.space_group_name_H-M   'P 1'
#
loop_
_entity.id
_entity.type
_entity.pdbx_description
1 polymer ?
#
loop_
_entity_poly.entity_id
_entity_poly.type
_entity_poly.pdbx_seq_one_letter_code
_entity_poly.pdbx_strand_id
1 'polypeptide(L)'
;MICYTLMLLVNLTKQPHHRSVIASSGFLPLLYDLLTSSYHLCRTTVGLGSVSGASVAGSAMKVRLLTQVCILIGHFSIDEVYRRFFLAEDTFGHTVKCLLWMFDEGDAGGSLVCKVMFALKQLCKDRNDQKQFIGAHASGRIIERLGGKSRGKEFERTSEFIFQSILLLQMLVTHSTNCQIIERGKDYWDKGKTFENYLDEIVSLPQAQKINALEDRINQIKATVQTAVFNDLAGM
;
A
#
# COMPACT_ATOMS: atom_id res chain seq x y z
N MET A 1 -2.59 -4.27 26.08
CA MET A 1 -3.62 -5.27 25.73
C MET A 1 -4.14 -5.14 24.29
N ILE A 2 -4.59 -3.95 23.85
CA ILE A 2 -5.21 -3.76 22.51
C ILE A 2 -4.37 -4.34 21.36
N CYS A 3 -3.06 -4.10 21.32
CA CYS A 3 -2.19 -4.63 20.24
C CYS A 3 -2.22 -6.16 20.14
N TYR A 4 -2.24 -6.88 21.27
CA TYR A 4 -2.28 -8.35 21.28
C TYR A 4 -3.64 -8.88 20.80
N THR A 5 -4.73 -8.20 21.19
CA THR A 5 -6.07 -8.52 20.68
C THR A 5 -6.13 -8.36 19.16
N LEU A 6 -5.60 -7.24 18.63
CA LEU A 6 -5.55 -7.03 17.19
C LEU A 6 -4.69 -8.08 16.47
N MET A 7 -3.54 -8.47 17.04
CA MET A 7 -2.71 -9.55 16.50
C MET A 7 -3.45 -10.90 16.46
N LEU A 8 -4.22 -11.23 17.51
CA LEU A 8 -5.05 -12.43 17.52
C LEU A 8 -6.12 -12.35 16.42
N LEU A 9 -6.81 -11.21 16.29
CA LEU A 9 -7.81 -10.98 15.26
C LEU A 9 -7.21 -11.09 13.85
N VAL A 10 -5.97 -10.63 13.64
CA VAL A 10 -5.28 -10.79 12.35
C VAL A 10 -5.14 -12.28 11.98
N ASN A 11 -4.87 -13.15 12.95
CA ASN A 11 -4.80 -14.58 12.68
C ASN A 11 -6.17 -15.20 12.42
N LEU A 12 -7.19 -14.83 13.20
CA LEU A 12 -8.54 -15.36 13.04
C LEU A 12 -9.16 -14.94 11.69
N THR A 13 -9.01 -13.67 11.32
CA THR A 13 -9.59 -13.07 10.09
C THR A 13 -8.97 -13.59 8.78
N LYS A 14 -7.96 -14.46 8.84
CA LYS A 14 -7.50 -15.18 7.64
C LYS A 14 -8.60 -16.07 7.05
N GLN A 15 -9.49 -16.59 7.89
CA GLN A 15 -10.59 -17.46 7.47
C GLN A 15 -11.88 -16.64 7.19
N PRO A 16 -12.60 -16.88 6.07
CA PRO A 16 -13.82 -16.14 5.73
C PRO A 16 -14.92 -16.21 6.79
N HIS A 17 -15.18 -17.38 7.36
CA HIS A 17 -16.22 -17.56 8.38
C HIS A 17 -15.95 -16.73 9.64
N HIS A 18 -14.68 -16.64 10.08
CA HIS A 18 -14.31 -15.78 11.21
C HIS A 18 -14.50 -14.30 10.89
N ARG A 19 -14.21 -13.84 9.66
CA ARG A 19 -14.50 -12.46 9.26
C ARG A 19 -15.99 -12.17 9.39
N SER A 20 -16.85 -13.09 8.93
CA SER A 20 -18.30 -12.91 9.06
C SER A 20 -18.76 -12.78 10.50
N VAL A 21 -18.30 -13.66 11.39
CA VAL A 21 -18.66 -13.61 12.82
C VAL A 21 -18.17 -12.30 13.44
N ILE A 22 -16.91 -11.94 13.23
CA ILE A 22 -16.30 -10.74 13.83
C ILE A 22 -16.98 -9.45 13.32
N ALA A 23 -17.27 -9.37 12.02
CA ALA A 23 -17.96 -8.22 11.43
C ALA A 23 -19.38 -8.06 12.00
N SER A 24 -20.11 -9.17 12.15
CA SER A 24 -21.48 -9.18 12.70
C SER A 24 -21.53 -8.71 14.16
N SER A 25 -20.44 -8.87 14.91
CA SER A 25 -20.30 -8.35 16.28
C SER A 25 -20.02 -6.84 16.36
N GLY A 26 -20.07 -6.10 15.24
CA GLY A 26 -19.83 -4.66 15.22
C GLY A 26 -18.35 -4.26 15.27
N PHE A 27 -17.44 -5.13 14.83
CA PHE A 27 -16.01 -4.83 14.86
C PHE A 27 -15.56 -3.80 13.80
N LEU A 28 -16.24 -3.70 12.66
CA LEU A 28 -15.83 -2.80 11.57
C LEU A 28 -15.87 -1.31 11.97
N PRO A 29 -16.93 -0.79 12.63
CA PRO A 29 -16.91 0.57 13.17
C PRO A 29 -15.74 0.83 14.13
N LEU A 30 -15.44 -0.11 15.03
CA LEU A 30 -14.31 0.02 15.95
C LEU A 30 -12.97 0.09 15.20
N LEU A 31 -12.82 -0.71 14.14
CA LEU A 31 -11.62 -0.70 13.31
C LEU A 31 -11.46 0.65 12.58
N TYR A 32 -12.56 1.22 12.11
CA TYR A 32 -12.60 2.53 11.50
C TYR A 32 -12.25 3.64 12.50
N ASP A 33 -12.82 3.63 13.70
CA ASP A 33 -12.51 4.60 14.75
C ASP A 33 -11.04 4.54 15.17
N LEU A 34 -10.47 3.34 15.29
CA LEU A 34 -9.04 3.16 15.54
C LEU A 34 -8.19 3.75 14.42
N LEU A 35 -8.57 3.56 13.16
CA LEU A 35 -7.88 4.14 12.02
C LEU A 35 -7.93 5.68 12.07
N THR A 36 -9.12 6.26 12.14
CA THR A 36 -9.32 7.71 12.02
C THR A 36 -8.79 8.49 13.23
N SER A 37 -8.83 7.89 14.43
CA SER A 37 -8.25 8.50 15.63
C SER A 37 -6.72 8.42 15.67
N SER A 38 -6.10 7.47 14.95
CA SER A 38 -4.68 7.14 15.14
C SER A 38 -3.79 7.28 13.90
N TYR A 39 -4.34 7.46 12.69
CA TYR A 39 -3.53 7.43 11.45
C TYR A 39 -2.38 8.44 11.46
N HIS A 40 -2.58 9.62 12.05
CA HIS A 40 -1.58 10.69 12.13
C HIS A 40 -0.35 10.34 12.97
N LEU A 41 -0.42 9.26 13.75
CA LEU A 41 0.64 8.81 14.67
C LEU A 41 1.78 8.08 13.96
N CYS A 42 1.68 7.77 12.66
CA CYS A 42 2.77 7.11 11.94
C CYS A 42 3.91 8.05 11.52
N ARG A 43 3.71 9.37 11.67
CA ARG A 43 4.71 10.36 11.29
C ARG A 43 5.98 10.16 12.11
N THR A 44 7.05 9.77 11.45
CA THR A 44 8.35 9.63 12.10
C THR A 44 8.90 11.04 12.36
N THR A 45 9.04 11.44 13.62
CA THR A 45 9.63 12.74 14.01
C THR A 45 11.14 12.73 13.76
N VAL A 46 11.55 12.64 12.50
CA VAL A 46 12.94 12.76 12.08
C VAL A 46 13.24 14.24 11.92
N GLY A 47 13.46 14.97 13.03
CA GLY A 47 13.85 16.39 12.91
C GLY A 47 13.79 17.29 14.14
N LEU A 48 13.31 16.85 15.31
CA LEU A 48 13.38 17.66 16.53
C LEU A 48 14.28 16.95 17.53
N GLY A 49 15.44 17.55 17.80
CA GLY A 49 16.47 17.02 18.68
C GLY A 49 15.94 16.68 20.07
N SER A 50 16.49 15.62 20.64
CA SER A 50 16.33 15.21 22.04
C SER A 50 14.88 15.03 22.51
N VAL A 51 14.32 13.84 22.24
CA VAL A 51 13.11 13.39 22.92
C VAL A 51 13.43 12.12 23.71
N SER A 52 13.21 12.20 25.03
CA SER A 52 13.50 11.18 26.04
C SER A 52 12.99 9.78 25.67
N GLY A 53 13.70 8.72 26.07
CA GLY A 53 13.46 7.32 25.66
C GLY A 53 12.05 6.76 25.89
N ALA A 54 11.23 7.37 26.76
CA ALA A 54 9.82 7.01 26.93
C ALA A 54 8.95 7.37 25.70
N SER A 55 9.29 8.45 24.99
CA SER A 55 8.55 8.91 23.79
C SER A 55 8.75 7.99 22.58
N VAL A 56 9.95 7.42 22.45
CA VAL A 56 10.33 6.51 21.36
C VAL A 56 9.58 5.17 21.47
N ALA A 57 9.49 4.62 22.69
CA ALA A 57 8.74 3.38 22.93
C ALA A 57 7.24 3.52 22.66
N GLY A 58 6.65 4.67 23.00
CA GLY A 58 5.26 5.00 22.69
C GLY A 58 4.98 5.08 21.18
N SER A 59 5.92 5.63 20.41
CA SER A 59 5.82 5.71 18.95
C SER A 59 5.83 4.33 18.29
N ALA A 60 6.75 3.44 18.71
CA ALA A 60 6.83 2.09 18.17
C ALA A 60 5.55 1.26 18.41
N MET A 61 4.93 1.40 19.58
CA MET A 61 3.65 0.73 19.87
C MET A 61 2.51 1.24 18.99
N LYS A 62 2.45 2.56 18.75
CA LYS A 62 1.44 3.18 17.86
C LYS A 62 1.56 2.68 16.43
N VAL A 63 2.79 2.62 15.90
CA VAL A 63 3.05 2.04 14.57
C VAL A 63 2.62 0.59 14.51
N ARG A 64 2.95 -0.23 15.54
CA ARG A 64 2.51 -1.63 15.60
C ARG A 64 0.98 -1.78 15.59
N LEU A 65 0.26 -0.92 16.33
CA LEU A 65 -1.20 -0.91 16.33
C LEU A 65 -1.75 -0.60 14.94
N LEU A 66 -1.27 0.48 14.29
CA LEU A 66 -1.68 0.85 12.94
C LEU A 66 -1.37 -0.25 11.92
N THR A 67 -0.23 -0.94 12.08
CA THR A 67 0.12 -2.10 11.24
C THR A 67 -0.94 -3.19 11.35
N GLN A 68 -1.39 -3.54 12.56
CA GLN A 68 -2.47 -4.53 12.73
C GLN A 68 -3.80 -4.04 12.16
N VAL A 69 -4.14 -2.76 12.35
CA VAL A 69 -5.35 -2.15 11.78
C VAL A 69 -5.35 -2.26 10.25
N CYS A 70 -4.24 -1.93 9.59
CA CYS A 70 -4.12 -2.03 8.14
C CYS A 70 -4.25 -3.49 7.65
N ILE A 71 -3.68 -4.45 8.37
CA ILE A 71 -3.83 -5.88 8.02
C ILE A 71 -5.30 -6.30 8.10
N LEU A 72 -6.00 -5.92 9.18
CA LEU A 72 -7.41 -6.26 9.37
C LEU A 72 -8.29 -5.62 8.28
N ILE A 73 -8.09 -4.34 7.97
CA ILE A 73 -8.80 -3.67 6.87
C ILE A 73 -8.59 -4.43 5.56
N GLY A 74 -7.34 -4.80 5.25
CA GLY A 74 -7.03 -5.58 4.07
C GLY A 74 -7.69 -6.97 4.08
N HIS A 75 -7.70 -7.69 5.21
CA HIS A 75 -8.37 -8.99 5.32
C HIS A 75 -9.87 -8.89 5.10
N PHE A 76 -10.56 -7.93 5.74
CA PHE A 76 -11.99 -7.73 5.54
C PHE A 76 -12.29 -7.31 4.10
N SER A 77 -11.46 -6.47 3.50
CA SER A 77 -11.65 -5.98 2.12
C SER A 77 -11.44 -7.06 1.05
N ILE A 78 -11.00 -8.27 1.41
CA ILE A 78 -11.01 -9.43 0.50
C ILE A 78 -12.45 -9.76 0.11
N ASP A 79 -13.38 -9.73 1.06
CA ASP A 79 -14.80 -9.98 0.81
C ASP A 79 -15.47 -8.70 0.34
N GLU A 80 -16.20 -8.77 -0.78
CA GLU A 80 -16.82 -7.60 -1.40
C GLU A 80 -17.79 -6.88 -0.47
N VAL A 81 -18.56 -7.63 0.32
CA VAL A 81 -19.53 -7.09 1.27
C VAL A 81 -18.86 -6.12 2.24
N TYR A 82 -17.73 -6.50 2.85
CA TYR A 82 -17.02 -5.64 3.80
C TYR A 82 -16.23 -4.52 3.11
N ARG A 83 -15.66 -4.80 1.93
CA ARG A 83 -15.00 -3.79 1.11
C ARG A 83 -15.92 -2.59 0.81
N ARG A 84 -17.20 -2.85 0.51
CA ARG A 84 -18.17 -1.78 0.24
C ARG A 84 -18.35 -0.83 1.43
N PHE A 85 -18.38 -1.34 2.67
CA PHE A 85 -18.48 -0.47 3.85
C PHE A 85 -17.28 0.49 3.97
N PHE A 86 -16.05 0.00 3.76
CA PHE A 86 -14.83 0.84 3.81
C PHE A 86 -14.76 1.92 2.72
N LEU A 87 -15.56 1.79 1.67
CA LEU A 87 -15.58 2.69 0.52
C LEU A 87 -16.84 3.55 0.46
N ALA A 88 -17.86 3.25 1.27
CA ALA A 88 -19.10 3.98 1.30
C ALA A 88 -18.88 5.32 2.04
N GLU A 89 -19.24 6.42 1.38
CA GLU A 89 -19.01 7.78 1.92
C GLU A 89 -19.76 8.02 3.23
N ASP A 90 -20.96 7.46 3.34
CA ASP A 90 -21.86 7.56 4.50
C ASP A 90 -21.46 6.67 5.68
N THR A 91 -20.59 5.68 5.45
CA THR A 91 -20.17 4.72 6.48
C THR A 91 -18.74 4.99 6.93
N PHE A 92 -17.75 4.69 6.08
CA PHE A 92 -16.31 4.73 6.42
C PHE A 92 -15.50 5.48 5.36
N GLY A 93 -16.07 6.54 4.77
CA GLY A 93 -15.57 7.27 3.60
C GLY A 93 -14.15 7.86 3.72
N HIS A 94 -13.59 7.96 4.94
CA HIS A 94 -12.22 8.45 5.15
C HIS A 94 -11.14 7.36 5.08
N THR A 95 -11.52 6.08 4.98
CA THR A 95 -10.57 4.95 5.08
C THR A 95 -9.42 5.06 4.08
N VAL A 96 -9.72 5.23 2.79
CA VAL A 96 -8.69 5.35 1.74
C VAL A 96 -7.83 6.58 1.95
N LYS A 97 -8.42 7.72 2.35
CA LYS A 97 -7.69 8.97 2.61
C LYS A 97 -6.70 8.81 3.76
N CYS A 98 -7.10 8.18 4.86
CA CYS A 98 -6.21 7.88 5.98
C CYS A 98 -5.07 6.94 5.57
N LEU A 99 -5.36 5.91 4.77
CA LEU A 99 -4.34 4.98 4.27
C LEU A 99 -3.34 5.67 3.34
N LEU A 100 -3.79 6.51 2.41
CA LEU A 100 -2.90 7.30 1.54
C LEU A 100 -2.02 8.27 2.34
N TRP A 101 -2.58 8.90 3.38
CA TRP A 101 -1.79 9.75 4.28
C TRP A 101 -0.69 8.94 5.00
N MET A 102 -1.02 7.75 5.53
CA MET A 102 -0.02 6.88 6.17
C MET A 102 1.00 6.33 5.18
N PHE A 103 0.61 6.11 3.92
CA PHE A 103 1.54 5.75 2.86
C PHE A 103 2.57 6.86 2.64
N ASP A 104 2.15 8.13 2.65
CA ASP A 104 3.04 9.27 2.44
C ASP A 104 3.96 9.54 3.65
N GLU A 105 3.40 9.54 4.86
CA GLU A 105 4.10 9.94 6.09
C GLU A 105 4.79 8.80 6.84
N GLY A 106 4.47 7.55 6.49
CA GLY A 106 5.12 6.37 7.05
C GLY A 106 6.55 6.19 6.54
N ASP A 107 7.36 5.49 7.33
CA ASP A 107 8.70 5.07 6.93
C ASP A 107 8.61 4.17 5.69
N ALA A 108 9.26 4.57 4.59
CA ALA A 108 9.05 4.00 3.26
C ALA A 108 9.34 2.50 3.20
N GLY A 109 10.38 2.02 3.89
CA GLY A 109 10.70 0.60 4.01
C GLY A 109 10.04 -0.11 5.20
N GLY A 110 9.29 0.64 6.02
CA GLY A 110 8.71 0.18 7.26
C GLY A 110 7.53 -0.77 7.05
N SER A 111 7.37 -1.73 7.98
CA SER A 111 6.31 -2.73 7.93
C SER A 111 4.90 -2.11 7.81
N LEU A 112 4.66 -0.95 8.42
CA LEU A 112 3.39 -0.24 8.31
C LEU A 112 3.05 0.09 6.85
N VAL A 113 3.97 0.70 6.10
CA VAL A 113 3.73 1.09 4.70
C VAL A 113 3.46 -0.14 3.83
N CYS A 114 4.14 -1.26 4.09
CA CYS A 114 3.84 -2.54 3.44
C CYS A 114 2.39 -3.00 3.68
N LYS A 115 1.88 -2.85 4.92
CA LYS A 115 0.50 -3.22 5.25
C LYS A 115 -0.53 -2.21 4.72
N VAL A 116 -0.16 -0.93 4.63
CA VAL A 116 -0.98 0.08 3.96
C VAL A 116 -1.14 -0.27 2.48
N MET A 117 -0.06 -0.61 1.78
CA MET A 117 -0.13 -1.03 0.37
C MET A 117 -0.99 -2.29 0.20
N PHE A 118 -0.86 -3.26 1.10
CA PHE A 118 -1.74 -4.43 1.14
C PHE A 118 -3.22 -4.02 1.27
N ALA A 119 -3.57 -3.15 2.22
CA ALA A 119 -4.94 -2.70 2.43
C ALA A 119 -5.50 -1.95 1.20
N LEU A 120 -4.72 -1.01 0.64
CA LEU A 120 -5.08 -0.25 -0.55
C LEU A 120 -5.36 -1.18 -1.75
N LYS A 121 -4.52 -2.20 -1.96
CA LYS A 121 -4.71 -3.20 -3.02
C LYS A 121 -6.04 -3.93 -2.88
N GLN A 122 -6.42 -4.31 -1.65
CA GLN A 122 -7.69 -5.00 -1.42
C GLN A 122 -8.88 -4.05 -1.61
N LEU A 123 -8.76 -2.79 -1.19
CA LEU A 123 -9.82 -1.78 -1.32
C LEU A 123 -10.09 -1.38 -2.77
N CYS A 124 -9.07 -1.28 -3.63
CA CYS A 124 -9.28 -0.98 -5.05
C CYS A 124 -9.62 -2.20 -5.91
N LYS A 125 -9.69 -3.40 -5.31
CA LYS A 125 -10.04 -4.62 -6.03
C LYS A 125 -11.43 -4.48 -6.67
N ASP A 126 -11.47 -4.69 -7.98
CA ASP A 126 -12.67 -4.64 -8.84
C ASP A 126 -13.37 -3.27 -8.91
N ARG A 127 -12.72 -2.18 -8.51
CA ARG A 127 -13.28 -0.81 -8.58
C ARG A 127 -12.38 0.17 -9.31
N ASN A 128 -12.76 0.52 -10.54
CA ASN A 128 -11.97 1.39 -11.41
C ASN A 128 -11.82 2.81 -10.86
N ASP A 129 -12.88 3.37 -10.26
CA ASP A 129 -12.84 4.68 -9.60
C ASP A 129 -11.79 4.72 -8.47
N GLN A 130 -11.73 3.66 -7.65
CA GLN A 130 -10.74 3.54 -6.58
C GLN A 130 -9.34 3.29 -7.12
N LYS A 131 -9.18 2.48 -8.18
CA LYS A 131 -7.89 2.28 -8.86
C LYS A 131 -7.37 3.60 -9.41
N GLN A 132 -8.23 4.42 -10.02
CA GLN A 132 -7.86 5.74 -10.52
C GLN A 132 -7.46 6.67 -9.37
N PHE A 133 -8.28 6.78 -8.33
CA PHE A 133 -8.01 7.66 -7.19
C PHE A 133 -6.72 7.28 -6.45
N ILE A 134 -6.55 6.00 -6.11
CA ILE A 134 -5.35 5.50 -5.43
C ILE A 134 -4.14 5.56 -6.36
N GLY A 135 -4.28 5.18 -7.62
CA GLY A 135 -3.17 5.16 -8.57
C GLY A 135 -2.65 6.53 -8.94
N ALA A 136 -3.52 7.54 -9.06
CA ALA A 136 -3.13 8.93 -9.25
C ALA A 136 -2.26 9.45 -8.10
N HIS A 137 -2.45 8.94 -6.88
CA HIS A 137 -1.65 9.32 -5.72
C HIS A 137 -0.41 8.44 -5.53
N ALA A 138 -0.55 7.12 -5.64
CA ALA A 138 0.46 6.17 -5.16
C ALA A 138 1.44 5.71 -6.26
N SER A 139 1.03 5.61 -7.53
CA SER A 139 1.83 4.93 -8.55
C SER A 139 3.23 5.55 -8.72
N GLY A 140 3.32 6.86 -8.96
CA GLY A 140 4.62 7.55 -9.12
C GLY A 140 5.52 7.42 -7.88
N ARG A 141 4.92 7.52 -6.68
CA ARG A 141 5.64 7.38 -5.40
C ARG A 141 6.13 5.96 -5.15
N ILE A 142 5.36 4.93 -5.55
CA ILE A 142 5.81 3.54 -5.44
C ILE A 142 7.03 3.34 -6.35
N ILE A 143 6.99 3.86 -7.57
CA ILE A 143 8.13 3.80 -8.49
C ILE A 143 9.34 4.52 -7.91
N GLU A 144 9.21 5.76 -7.44
CA GLU A 144 10.31 6.48 -6.77
C GLU A 144 10.93 5.64 -5.63
N ARG A 145 10.07 5.06 -4.77
CA ARG A 145 10.49 4.27 -3.60
C ARG A 145 11.11 2.93 -3.95
N LEU A 146 10.64 2.27 -5.02
CA LEU A 146 11.33 1.09 -5.56
C LEU A 146 12.75 1.43 -5.99
N GLY A 147 13.05 2.69 -6.28
CA GLY A 147 14.38 3.19 -6.67
C GLY A 147 15.32 3.32 -5.49
N GLY A 148 14.81 3.08 -4.28
CA GLY A 148 15.54 3.23 -3.02
C GLY A 148 15.55 4.66 -2.51
N LYS A 149 14.76 5.58 -3.10
CA LYS A 149 14.65 6.98 -2.68
C LYS A 149 13.25 7.29 -2.18
N SER A 150 13.16 8.06 -1.09
CA SER A 150 11.91 8.61 -0.60
C SER A 150 12.16 10.00 -0.04
N ARG A 151 11.51 11.02 -0.61
CA ARG A 151 11.72 12.43 -0.21
C ARG A 151 13.20 12.82 -0.27
N GLY A 152 13.92 12.33 -1.29
CA GLY A 152 15.35 12.57 -1.50
C GLY A 152 16.29 11.82 -0.56
N LYS A 153 15.79 10.94 0.32
CA LYS A 153 16.61 10.12 1.22
C LYS A 153 16.65 8.67 0.74
N GLU A 154 17.82 8.07 0.82
CA GLU A 154 17.97 6.64 0.57
C GLU A 154 17.37 5.81 1.71
N PHE A 155 16.80 4.64 1.38
CA PHE A 155 16.32 3.69 2.38
C PHE A 155 16.50 2.24 1.91
N GLU A 156 16.54 1.31 2.85
CA GLU A 156 16.64 -0.11 2.55
C GLU A 156 15.30 -0.68 2.07
N ARG A 157 15.33 -1.31 0.89
CA ARG A 157 14.17 -1.99 0.29
C ARG A 157 14.10 -3.42 0.79
N THR A 158 13.20 -3.69 1.73
CA THR A 158 12.95 -5.04 2.22
C THR A 158 12.24 -5.89 1.14
N SER A 159 12.37 -7.21 1.21
CA SER A 159 11.63 -8.11 0.30
C SER A 159 10.11 -7.95 0.43
N GLU A 160 9.62 -7.70 1.63
CA GLU A 160 8.21 -7.41 1.88
C GLU A 160 7.77 -6.10 1.18
N PHE A 161 8.58 -5.05 1.25
CA PHE A 161 8.30 -3.78 0.58
C PHE A 161 8.21 -3.95 -0.93
N ILE A 162 9.21 -4.61 -1.54
CA ILE A 162 9.23 -4.89 -2.98
C ILE A 162 7.98 -5.69 -3.37
N PHE A 163 7.67 -6.75 -2.63
CA PHE A 163 6.53 -7.61 -2.91
C PHE A 163 5.20 -6.84 -2.88
N GLN A 164 4.94 -6.08 -1.81
CA GLN A 164 3.68 -5.32 -1.68
C GLN A 164 3.57 -4.20 -2.71
N SER A 165 4.68 -3.55 -3.05
CA SER A 165 4.75 -2.53 -4.10
C SER A 165 4.35 -3.11 -5.47
N ILE A 166 4.94 -4.24 -5.86
CA ILE A 166 4.62 -4.91 -7.12
C ILE A 166 3.17 -5.40 -7.14
N LEU A 167 2.66 -5.96 -6.04
CA LEU A 167 1.26 -6.40 -5.98
C LEU A 167 0.25 -5.25 -6.10
N LEU A 168 0.56 -4.09 -5.51
CA LEU A 168 -0.30 -2.91 -5.65
C LEU A 168 -0.22 -2.34 -7.06
N LEU A 169 0.99 -2.18 -7.62
CA LEU A 169 1.17 -1.73 -9.01
C LEU A 169 0.44 -2.64 -10.00
N GLN A 170 0.57 -3.97 -9.85
CA GLN A 170 -0.13 -4.95 -10.67
C GLN A 170 -1.65 -4.75 -10.67
N MET A 171 -2.23 -4.37 -9.53
CA MET A 171 -3.65 -4.04 -9.44
C MET A 171 -3.96 -2.70 -10.12
N LEU A 172 -3.13 -1.68 -9.90
CA LEU A 172 -3.36 -0.32 -10.39
C LEU A 172 -3.22 -0.18 -11.90
N VAL A 173 -2.30 -0.91 -12.54
CA VAL A 173 -2.10 -0.91 -14.00
C VAL A 173 -3.25 -1.54 -14.79
N THR A 174 -4.20 -2.18 -14.12
CA THR A 174 -5.44 -2.61 -14.79
C THR A 174 -6.36 -1.44 -15.18
N HIS A 175 -6.00 -0.20 -14.79
CA HIS A 175 -6.67 1.04 -15.20
C HIS A 175 -5.74 1.86 -16.09
N SER A 176 -6.14 2.17 -17.32
CA SER A 176 -5.30 2.79 -18.36
C SER A 176 -4.67 4.13 -17.95
N THR A 177 -5.41 4.99 -17.24
CA THR A 177 -4.88 6.27 -16.74
C THR A 177 -3.65 6.08 -15.84
N ASN A 178 -3.62 5.00 -15.04
CA ASN A 178 -2.48 4.72 -14.18
C ASN A 178 -1.26 4.25 -14.99
N CYS A 179 -1.47 3.51 -16.08
CA CYS A 179 -0.40 3.15 -17.01
C CYS A 179 0.26 4.40 -17.61
N GLN A 180 -0.54 5.39 -18.01
CA GLN A 180 -0.01 6.66 -18.52
C GLN A 180 0.80 7.42 -17.46
N ILE A 181 0.33 7.45 -16.20
CA ILE A 181 1.06 8.09 -15.10
C ILE A 181 2.41 7.40 -14.88
N ILE A 182 2.42 6.06 -14.92
CA ILE A 182 3.65 5.28 -14.77
C ILE A 182 4.58 5.56 -15.93
N GLU A 183 4.13 5.45 -17.18
CA GLU A 183 4.96 5.66 -18.37
C GLU A 183 5.52 7.09 -18.50
N ARG A 184 4.71 8.09 -18.15
CA ARG A 184 5.11 9.50 -18.16
C ARG A 184 5.97 9.87 -16.95
N GLY A 185 6.08 9.00 -15.96
CA GLY A 185 6.81 9.17 -14.72
C GLY A 185 8.33 9.22 -14.86
N LYS A 186 8.86 9.78 -15.97
CA LYS A 186 10.30 9.92 -16.24
C LYS A 186 11.07 10.67 -15.15
N ASP A 187 10.36 11.48 -14.36
CA ASP A 187 10.94 12.18 -13.21
C ASP A 187 11.18 11.26 -12.00
N TYR A 188 10.60 10.05 -11.99
CA TYR A 188 10.71 9.10 -10.88
C TYR A 188 11.82 8.06 -11.04
N TRP A 189 12.38 7.89 -12.24
CA TRP A 189 13.52 6.99 -12.50
C TRP A 189 14.72 7.77 -13.06
N ASP A 190 15.93 7.21 -12.92
CA ASP A 190 17.16 7.91 -13.35
C ASP A 190 17.06 8.35 -14.82
N LYS A 191 17.45 9.61 -15.09
CA LYS A 191 17.39 10.21 -16.42
C LYS A 191 18.04 9.28 -17.46
N GLY A 192 17.23 8.82 -18.41
CA GLY A 192 17.68 7.95 -19.52
C GLY A 192 17.28 6.48 -19.41
N LYS A 193 16.66 6.04 -18.31
CA LYS A 193 16.08 4.70 -18.22
C LYS A 193 14.65 4.68 -18.79
N THR A 194 14.26 3.55 -19.36
CA THR A 194 12.85 3.23 -19.64
C THR A 194 12.22 2.62 -18.39
N PHE A 195 10.90 2.66 -18.29
CA PHE A 195 10.17 1.98 -17.22
C PHE A 195 10.49 0.48 -17.17
N GLU A 196 10.70 -0.15 -18.33
CA GLU A 196 11.06 -1.56 -18.45
C GLU A 196 12.42 -1.88 -17.83
N ASN A 197 13.47 -1.17 -18.27
CA ASN A 197 14.84 -1.36 -17.77
C ASN A 197 14.89 -1.13 -16.26
N TYR A 198 14.12 -0.15 -15.79
CA TYR A 198 14.02 0.16 -14.39
C TYR A 198 13.44 -1.03 -13.58
N LEU A 199 12.39 -1.70 -14.07
CA LEU A 199 11.85 -2.88 -13.39
C LEU A 199 12.79 -4.10 -13.46
N ASP A 200 13.61 -4.24 -14.51
CA ASP A 200 14.63 -5.30 -14.59
C ASP A 200 15.73 -5.14 -13.54
N GLU A 201 16.10 -3.89 -13.24
CA GLU A 201 17.02 -3.60 -12.13
C GLU A 201 16.41 -4.01 -10.78
N ILE A 202 15.09 -3.85 -10.59
CA ILE A 202 14.40 -4.30 -9.37
C ILE A 202 14.50 -5.82 -9.22
N VAL A 203 14.28 -6.59 -10.29
CA VAL A 203 14.43 -8.06 -10.26
C VAL A 203 15.84 -8.47 -9.84
N SER A 204 16.84 -7.70 -10.24
CA SER A 204 18.25 -7.95 -9.96
C SER A 204 18.67 -7.66 -8.51
N LEU A 205 17.80 -7.04 -7.69
CA LEU A 205 18.11 -6.76 -6.29
C LEU A 205 18.19 -8.05 -5.45
N PRO A 206 19.15 -8.18 -4.52
CA PRO A 206 19.25 -9.36 -3.64
C PRO A 206 17.98 -9.66 -2.83
N GLN A 207 17.24 -8.62 -2.43
CA GLN A 207 15.99 -8.76 -1.69
C GLN A 207 14.83 -9.21 -2.60
N ALA A 208 14.87 -8.88 -3.89
CA ALA A 208 13.89 -9.26 -4.89
C ALA A 208 14.00 -10.74 -5.26
N GLN A 209 15.23 -11.27 -5.35
CA GLN A 209 15.51 -12.68 -5.63
C GLN A 209 14.90 -13.65 -4.60
N LYS A 210 14.51 -13.16 -3.41
CA LYS A 210 13.84 -13.96 -2.37
C LYS A 210 12.33 -14.10 -2.58
N ILE A 211 11.77 -13.45 -3.61
CA ILE A 211 10.32 -13.36 -3.84
C ILE A 211 9.94 -14.29 -4.99
N ASN A 212 9.15 -15.32 -4.68
CA ASN A 212 8.66 -16.26 -5.67
C ASN A 212 7.75 -15.57 -6.71
N ALA A 213 7.96 -15.89 -7.99
CA ALA A 213 7.18 -15.36 -9.12
C ALA A 213 7.18 -13.82 -9.23
N LEU A 214 8.22 -13.15 -8.72
CA LEU A 214 8.34 -11.69 -8.86
C LEU A 214 8.51 -11.27 -10.32
N GLU A 215 9.38 -11.97 -11.04
CA GLU A 215 9.69 -11.70 -12.45
C GLU A 215 8.44 -11.81 -13.32
N ASP A 216 7.65 -12.88 -13.17
CA ASP A 216 6.38 -13.06 -13.87
C ASP A 216 5.40 -11.90 -13.65
N ARG A 217 5.32 -11.39 -12.40
CA ARG A 217 4.46 -10.25 -12.06
C ARG A 217 4.96 -8.96 -12.69
N ILE A 218 6.27 -8.74 -12.69
CA ILE A 218 6.89 -7.59 -13.34
C ILE A 218 6.65 -7.64 -14.85
N ASN A 219 6.79 -8.79 -15.48
CA ASN A 219 6.51 -8.98 -16.91
C ASN A 219 5.04 -8.72 -17.23
N GLN A 220 4.11 -9.15 -16.37
CA GLN A 220 2.69 -8.82 -16.53
C GLN A 220 2.42 -7.31 -16.43
N ILE A 221 3.07 -6.61 -15.49
CA ILE A 221 2.96 -5.16 -15.36
C ILE A 221 3.46 -4.48 -16.65
N LYS A 222 4.66 -4.84 -17.13
CA LYS A 222 5.24 -4.29 -18.36
C LYS A 222 4.30 -4.47 -19.55
N ALA A 223 3.83 -5.69 -19.79
CA ALA A 223 2.92 -6.00 -20.89
C ALA A 223 1.61 -5.21 -20.82
N THR A 224 1.06 -5.05 -19.61
CA THR A 224 -0.18 -4.28 -19.40
C THR A 224 0.03 -2.79 -19.69
N VAL A 225 1.14 -2.21 -19.22
CA VAL A 225 1.46 -0.80 -19.46
C VAL A 225 1.72 -0.54 -20.95
N GLN A 226 2.53 -1.36 -21.62
CA GLN A 226 2.80 -1.27 -23.05
C GLN A 226 1.51 -1.32 -23.88
N THR A 227 0.64 -2.29 -23.59
CA THR A 227 -0.64 -2.45 -24.31
C THR A 227 -1.54 -1.23 -24.13
N ALA A 228 -1.64 -0.70 -22.90
CA ALA A 228 -2.46 0.47 -22.62
C ALA A 228 -1.93 1.74 -23.33
N VAL A 229 -0.61 1.93 -23.37
CA VAL A 229 0.02 3.06 -24.05
C VAL A 229 -0.14 2.97 -25.56
N PHE A 230 0.00 1.77 -26.14
CA PHE A 230 -0.19 1.56 -27.58
C PHE A 230 -1.64 1.85 -28.01
N ASN A 231 -2.63 1.36 -27.25
CA ASN A 231 -4.04 1.59 -27.57
C ASN A 231 -4.44 3.07 -27.51
N ASP A 232 -3.82 3.86 -26.62
CA ASP A 232 -4.05 5.29 -26.52
C ASP A 232 -3.51 6.04 -27.75
N LEU A 233 -2.34 5.64 -28.27
CA LEU A 233 -1.76 6.21 -29.50
C LEU A 233 -2.55 5.83 -30.75
N ALA A 234 -3.14 4.64 -30.80
CA ALA A 234 -3.94 4.17 -31.94
C ALA A 234 -5.38 4.72 -31.97
N GLY A 235 -5.87 5.23 -30.82
CA GLY A 235 -7.19 5.83 -30.70
C GLY A 235 -7.23 7.35 -30.93
N MET A 236 -6.07 7.97 -31.19
CA MET A 236 -5.92 9.37 -31.63
C MET A 236 -5.82 9.45 -33.15
#